data_AF-A0A7V2SQ21-F1
#
_entry.id   AF-A0A7V2SQ21-F1
#
_cell.length_a   1.000
_cell.length_b   1.000
_cell.length_c   1.000
_cell.angle_alpha   90.00
_cell.angle_beta   90.00
_cell.angle_gamma   90.00
#
_symmetry.space_group_name_H-M   'P 1'
#
loop_
_entity.id
_entity.type
_entity.pdbx_description
1 polymer ?
#
loop_
_entity_poly.entity_id
_entity_poly.type
_entity_poly.pdbx_seq_one_letter_code
_entity_poly.pdbx_strand_id
1 'polypeptide(L)'
;ASVMSFFGAGVWGFMHTLSSVNFYSHGTQVTAAHGHLAFFGAYVSINLAMITYAMPYLLKREPYNQVLNMVSFWIMNSAMAFMTFVLTFAGAIQTHLQRVNGEAYMDVQDQLSLFYIMRFGAGAVFVLGAVLFIYSVFVPRKELITAAKPAAAE
;
A
#
# COMPACT_ATOMS: atom_id res chain seq x y z
N ALA A 1 9.81 0.70 3.42
CA ALA A 1 9.55 -0.75 3.58
C ALA A 1 9.19 -1.10 5.02
N SER A 2 10.11 -0.95 5.98
CA SER A 2 9.95 -1.45 7.35
C SER A 2 8.67 -0.96 8.06
N VAL A 3 8.32 0.32 7.94
CA VAL A 3 7.11 0.89 8.56
C VAL A 3 5.84 0.23 8.03
N MET A 4 5.67 0.17 6.71
CA MET A 4 4.48 -0.45 6.10
C MET A 4 4.41 -1.95 6.37
N SER A 5 5.55 -2.64 6.40
CA SER A 5 5.62 -4.05 6.79
C SER A 5 5.21 -4.26 8.24
N PHE A 6 5.64 -3.40 9.16
CA PHE A 6 5.25 -3.47 10.57
C PHE A 6 3.74 -3.28 10.75
N PHE A 7 3.14 -2.29 10.08
CA PHE A 7 1.69 -2.09 10.17
C PHE A 7 0.90 -3.22 9.47
N GLY A 8 1.29 -3.61 8.26
CA GLY A 8 0.60 -4.64 7.49
C GLY A 8 0.73 -6.03 8.10
N ALA A 9 1.96 -6.50 8.28
CA ALA A 9 2.23 -7.84 8.77
C ALA A 9 2.15 -7.94 10.29
N GLY A 10 2.68 -6.94 11.02
CA GLY A 10 2.69 -6.92 12.47
C GLY A 10 1.33 -6.55 13.06
N VAL A 11 0.91 -5.29 12.90
CA VAL A 11 -0.30 -4.78 13.57
C VAL A 11 -1.57 -5.45 13.04
N TRP A 12 -1.82 -5.40 11.72
CA TRP A 12 -3.02 -6.01 11.13
C TRP A 12 -3.02 -7.53 11.23
N GLY A 13 -1.85 -8.17 11.14
CA GLY A 13 -1.74 -9.61 11.36
C GLY A 13 -2.09 -9.99 12.80
N PHE A 14 -1.56 -9.25 13.77
CA PHE A 14 -1.85 -9.49 15.18
C PHE A 14 -3.34 -9.26 15.52
N MET A 15 -3.99 -8.27 14.90
CA MET A 15 -5.41 -7.98 15.12
C MET A 15 -6.34 -9.17 14.88
N HIS A 16 -6.00 -10.10 13.97
CA HIS A 16 -6.85 -11.24 13.65
C HIS A 16 -6.18 -12.61 13.83
N THR A 17 -5.00 -12.69 14.45
CA THR A 17 -4.29 -13.98 14.61
C THR A 17 -4.81 -14.81 15.78
N LEU A 18 -5.32 -14.16 16.83
CA LEU A 18 -5.86 -14.85 18.00
C LEU A 18 -7.09 -15.66 17.61
N SER A 19 -7.13 -16.95 17.97
CA SER A 19 -8.17 -17.89 17.54
C SER A 19 -9.59 -17.43 17.89
N SER A 20 -9.78 -16.81 19.06
CA SER A 20 -11.06 -16.25 19.48
C SER A 20 -11.57 -15.13 18.57
N VAL A 21 -10.66 -14.31 18.02
CA VAL A 21 -10.99 -13.23 17.10
C VAL A 21 -11.11 -13.76 15.68
N ASN A 22 -10.17 -14.62 15.26
CA ASN A 22 -10.14 -15.24 13.95
C ASN A 22 -11.42 -16.05 13.70
N PHE A 23 -12.01 -16.68 14.72
CA PHE A 23 -13.28 -17.39 14.56
C PHE A 23 -14.38 -16.55 13.88
N TYR A 24 -14.42 -15.24 14.18
CA TYR A 24 -15.36 -14.31 13.55
C TYR A 24 -14.80 -13.65 12.29
N SER A 25 -13.53 -13.26 12.30
CA SER A 25 -12.91 -12.51 11.19
C SER A 25 -12.39 -13.38 10.05
N HIS A 26 -12.40 -14.71 10.19
CA HIS A 26 -11.94 -15.63 9.16
C HIS A 26 -12.76 -15.53 7.87
N GLY A 27 -12.07 -15.36 6.75
CA GLY A 27 -12.69 -15.24 5.42
C GLY A 27 -13.52 -13.97 5.24
N THR A 28 -13.18 -12.89 5.94
CA THR A 28 -13.86 -11.59 5.83
C THR A 28 -13.00 -10.54 5.15
N GLN A 29 -13.55 -9.35 4.90
CA GLN A 29 -12.78 -8.22 4.36
C GLN A 29 -11.60 -7.80 5.26
N VAL A 30 -11.57 -8.17 6.56
CA VAL A 30 -10.40 -7.94 7.43
C VAL A 30 -9.18 -8.74 6.93
N THR A 31 -9.39 -9.97 6.45
CA THR A 31 -8.33 -10.79 5.85
C THR A 31 -7.80 -10.12 4.58
N ALA A 32 -8.69 -9.57 3.75
CA ALA A 32 -8.30 -8.84 2.55
C ALA A 32 -7.49 -7.57 2.90
N ALA A 33 -7.93 -6.79 3.90
CA ALA A 33 -7.22 -5.60 4.36
C ALA A 33 -5.77 -5.93 4.78
N HIS A 34 -5.62 -6.93 5.66
CA HIS A 34 -4.30 -7.40 6.10
C HIS A 34 -3.44 -7.85 4.92
N GLY A 35 -3.97 -8.70 4.03
CA GLY A 35 -3.23 -9.25 2.90
C GLY A 35 -2.67 -8.17 1.97
N HIS A 36 -3.48 -7.15 1.64
CA HIS A 36 -3.02 -6.06 0.77
C HIS A 36 -1.89 -5.26 1.42
N LEU A 37 -2.06 -4.82 2.68
CA LEU A 37 -1.05 -4.01 3.36
C LEU A 37 0.23 -4.81 3.66
N ALA A 38 0.10 -6.06 4.11
CA ALA A 38 1.24 -6.92 4.43
C ALA A 38 2.06 -7.24 3.18
N PHE A 39 1.40 -7.63 2.09
CA PHE A 39 2.11 -8.00 0.86
C PHE A 39 2.79 -6.79 0.21
N PHE A 40 2.09 -5.66 0.15
CA PHE A 40 2.68 -4.41 -0.33
C PHE A 40 3.83 -3.93 0.57
N GLY A 41 3.57 -3.88 1.88
CA GLY A 41 4.48 -3.32 2.87
C GLY A 41 5.77 -4.12 3.00
N ALA A 42 5.69 -5.46 2.97
CA ALA A 42 6.87 -6.31 3.05
C ALA A 42 7.55 -6.50 1.69
N TYR A 43 6.84 -7.06 0.72
CA TYR A 43 7.45 -7.59 -0.51
C TYR A 43 7.53 -6.57 -1.64
N VAL A 44 6.43 -5.85 -1.93
CA VAL A 44 6.45 -4.90 -3.05
C VAL A 44 7.38 -3.73 -2.74
N SER A 45 7.30 -3.19 -1.52
CA SER A 45 8.06 -2.00 -1.16
C SER A 45 9.58 -2.22 -1.13
N ILE A 46 10.06 -3.42 -0.73
CA ILE A 46 11.50 -3.74 -0.77
C ILE A 46 11.97 -3.92 -2.22
N ASN A 47 11.16 -4.53 -3.08
CA ASN A 47 11.49 -4.65 -4.51
C ASN A 47 11.58 -3.28 -5.17
N LEU A 48 10.65 -2.37 -4.90
CA LEU A 48 10.71 -0.99 -5.43
C LEU A 48 11.94 -0.23 -4.92
N ALA A 49 12.34 -0.44 -3.66
CA ALA A 49 13.57 0.15 -3.12
C ALA A 49 14.82 -0.40 -3.82
N MET A 50 14.89 -1.72 -4.04
CA MET A 50 15.99 -2.35 -4.76
C MET A 50 16.07 -1.89 -6.23
N ILE A 51 14.93 -1.78 -6.91
CA ILE A 51 14.85 -1.27 -8.29
C ILE A 51 15.32 0.18 -8.34
N THR A 52 14.88 1.03 -7.41
CA THR A 52 15.30 2.43 -7.32
C THR A 52 16.81 2.56 -7.15
N TYR A 53 17.42 1.67 -6.37
CA TYR A 53 18.87 1.64 -6.18
C TYR A 53 19.63 1.09 -7.39
N ALA A 54 19.22 -0.06 -7.94
CA ALA A 54 20.00 -0.77 -8.96
C ALA A 54 19.82 -0.23 -10.39
N MET A 55 18.63 0.27 -10.74
CA MET A 55 18.32 0.67 -12.12
C MET A 55 19.19 1.80 -12.67
N PRO A 56 19.52 2.87 -11.91
CA PRO A 56 20.42 3.92 -12.41
C PRO A 56 21.80 3.38 -12.83
N TYR A 57 22.37 2.45 -12.04
CA TYR A 57 23.65 1.81 -12.34
C TYR A 57 23.57 0.90 -13.56
N LEU A 58 22.51 0.11 -13.67
CA LEU A 58 22.30 -0.78 -14.82
C LEU A 58 22.10 -0.01 -16.12
N LEU A 59 21.42 1.13 -16.06
CA LEU A 59 21.15 1.97 -17.22
C LEU A 59 22.30 2.94 -17.55
N LYS A 60 23.32 3.05 -16.68
CA LYS A 60 24.42 4.04 -16.78
C LYS A 60 23.89 5.48 -16.95
N ARG A 61 22.79 5.79 -16.26
CA ARG A 61 22.06 7.07 -16.37
C ARG A 61 22.04 7.76 -15.02
N GLU A 62 23.16 8.39 -14.67
CA GLU A 62 23.20 9.37 -13.59
C GLU A 62 22.94 10.77 -14.18
N PRO A 63 22.09 11.62 -13.57
CA PRO A 63 21.39 11.46 -12.29
C PRO A 63 19.92 10.97 -12.41
N TYR A 64 19.37 10.47 -11.28
CA TYR A 64 18.02 9.89 -11.19
C TYR A 64 16.95 10.94 -10.91
N ASN A 65 15.70 10.68 -11.30
CA ASN A 65 14.59 11.62 -11.03
C ASN A 65 14.05 11.44 -9.59
N GLN A 66 14.77 12.01 -8.61
CA GLN A 66 14.47 11.88 -7.18
C GLN A 66 13.06 12.34 -6.81
N VAL A 67 12.63 13.50 -7.30
CA VAL A 67 11.35 14.09 -6.94
C VAL A 67 10.20 13.21 -7.41
N LEU A 68 10.25 12.70 -8.64
CA LEU A 68 9.17 11.87 -9.17
C LEU A 68 9.09 10.52 -8.45
N ASN A 69 10.24 9.94 -8.08
CA ASN A 69 10.27 8.71 -7.31
C ASN A 69 9.67 8.93 -5.90
N MET A 70 10.04 10.02 -5.21
CA MET A 70 9.43 10.39 -3.93
C MET A 70 7.92 10.62 -4.02
N VAL A 71 7.44 11.30 -5.06
CA VAL A 71 6.01 11.51 -5.30
C VAL A 71 5.29 10.17 -5.53
N SER A 72 5.84 9.32 -6.39
CA SER A 72 5.27 8.00 -6.66
C SER A 72 5.20 7.13 -5.40
N PHE A 73 6.24 7.18 -4.55
CA PHE A 73 6.27 6.53 -3.25
C PHE A 73 5.12 7.01 -2.37
N TRP A 74 4.94 8.32 -2.18
CA TRP A 74 3.87 8.84 -1.32
C TRP A 74 2.47 8.53 -1.83
N ILE A 75 2.26 8.58 -3.15
CA ILE A 75 0.98 8.21 -3.76
C ILE A 75 0.66 6.74 -3.50
N MET A 76 1.61 5.83 -3.78
CA MET A 76 1.38 4.38 -3.59
C MET A 76 1.17 4.01 -2.12
N ASN A 77 1.95 4.59 -1.20
CA ASN A 77 1.82 4.30 0.23
C ASN A 77 0.49 4.83 0.80
N SER A 78 0.11 6.07 0.46
CA SER A 78 -1.14 6.65 0.95
C SER A 78 -2.37 5.93 0.39
N ALA A 79 -2.35 5.57 -0.90
CA ALA A 79 -3.40 4.78 -1.53
C ALA A 79 -3.57 3.40 -0.88
N MET A 80 -2.47 2.69 -0.59
CA MET A 80 -2.52 1.38 0.07
C MET A 80 -3.00 1.49 1.52
N ALA A 81 -2.55 2.50 2.25
CA ALA A 81 -3.03 2.76 3.61
C ALA A 81 -4.54 3.02 3.62
N PHE A 82 -5.02 3.92 2.76
CA PHE A 82 -6.44 4.23 2.66
C PHE A 82 -7.29 3.02 2.25
N MET A 83 -6.85 2.23 1.26
CA MET A 83 -7.51 0.98 0.87
C MET A 83 -7.66 0.02 2.06
N THR A 84 -6.59 -0.13 2.85
CA THR A 84 -6.57 -1.01 4.01
C THR A 84 -7.55 -0.54 5.09
N PHE A 85 -7.58 0.76 5.39
CA PHE A 85 -8.54 1.33 6.33
C PHE A 85 -9.98 1.07 5.89
N VAL A 86 -10.31 1.37 4.64
CA VAL A 86 -11.65 1.15 4.07
C VAL A 86 -12.08 -0.31 4.17
N LEU A 87 -11.21 -1.24 3.79
CA LEU A 87 -11.49 -2.69 3.90
C LEU A 87 -11.58 -3.17 5.35
N THR A 88 -10.86 -2.55 6.27
CA THR A 88 -10.92 -2.89 7.70
C THR A 88 -12.29 -2.52 8.27
N PHE A 89 -12.81 -1.34 7.95
CA PHE A 89 -14.17 -0.94 8.36
C PHE A 89 -15.23 -1.83 7.71
N ALA A 90 -15.09 -2.14 6.41
CA ALA A 90 -15.99 -3.08 5.74
C ALA A 90 -15.97 -4.46 6.40
N GLY A 91 -14.79 -4.91 6.81
CA GLY A 91 -14.60 -6.18 7.51
C GLY A 91 -15.22 -6.19 8.91
N ALA A 92 -15.07 -5.11 9.67
CA ALA A 92 -15.69 -4.96 10.98
C ALA A 92 -17.24 -5.04 10.87
N ILE A 93 -17.82 -4.33 9.91
CA ILE A 93 -19.27 -4.38 9.65
C ILE A 93 -19.68 -5.78 9.19
N GLN A 94 -18.92 -6.40 8.27
CA GLN A 94 -19.19 -7.77 7.83
C GLN A 94 -19.18 -8.76 9.00
N THR A 95 -18.19 -8.67 9.90
CA THR A 95 -18.13 -9.56 11.06
C THR A 95 -19.33 -9.35 11.98
N HIS A 96 -19.79 -8.12 12.17
CA HIS A 96 -20.94 -7.86 13.04
C HIS A 96 -22.26 -8.36 12.42
N LEU A 97 -22.58 -7.96 11.19
CA LEU A 97 -23.85 -8.31 10.54
C LEU A 97 -23.92 -9.80 10.17
N GLN A 98 -22.86 -10.35 9.57
CA GLN A 98 -22.90 -11.72 9.07
C GLN A 98 -22.59 -12.76 10.15
N ARG A 99 -21.65 -12.48 11.07
CA ARG A 99 -21.16 -13.50 12.02
C ARG A 99 -21.80 -13.40 13.40
N VAL A 100 -22.19 -12.20 13.82
CA VAL A 100 -22.87 -12.00 15.12
C VAL A 100 -24.39 -12.02 14.94
N ASN A 101 -24.92 -11.23 14.00
CA ASN A 101 -26.38 -11.14 13.79
C ASN A 101 -26.94 -12.27 12.90
N GLY A 102 -26.09 -12.94 12.12
CA GLY A 102 -26.49 -14.07 11.28
C GLY A 102 -27.22 -13.68 9.98
N GLU A 103 -27.02 -12.45 9.49
CA GLU A 103 -27.61 -12.00 8.23
C GLU A 103 -27.05 -12.76 7.02
N ALA A 104 -27.84 -12.82 5.94
CA ALA A 104 -27.43 -13.48 4.71
C ALA A 104 -26.26 -12.74 4.05
N TYR A 105 -25.33 -13.51 3.47
CA TYR A 105 -24.09 -12.97 2.90
C TYR A 105 -24.34 -11.87 1.84
N MET A 106 -25.27 -12.12 0.91
CA MET A 106 -25.53 -11.19 -0.20
C MET A 106 -26.09 -9.85 0.30
N ASP A 107 -27.02 -9.88 1.26
CA ASP A 107 -27.60 -8.68 1.85
C ASP A 107 -26.53 -7.82 2.55
N VAL A 108 -25.58 -8.48 3.24
CA VAL A 108 -24.44 -7.80 3.87
C VAL A 108 -23.48 -7.22 2.81
N GLN A 109 -23.21 -7.94 1.71
CA GLN A 109 -22.33 -7.40 0.66
C GLN A 109 -22.91 -6.15 -0.01
N ASP A 110 -24.23 -6.09 -0.22
CA ASP A 110 -24.88 -4.92 -0.82
C ASP A 110 -24.76 -3.68 0.07
N GLN A 111 -24.84 -3.86 1.40
CA GLN A 111 -24.60 -2.79 2.37
C GLN A 111 -23.15 -2.29 2.37
N LEU A 112 -22.19 -3.14 1.97
CA LEU A 112 -20.77 -2.80 1.90
C LEU A 112 -20.33 -2.14 0.59
N SER A 113 -21.26 -1.96 -0.37
CA SER A 113 -21.00 -1.39 -1.70
C SER A 113 -20.20 -0.09 -1.69
N LEU A 114 -20.50 0.83 -0.76
CA LEU A 114 -19.77 2.09 -0.61
C LEU A 114 -18.27 1.87 -0.35
N PHE A 115 -17.92 0.92 0.52
CA PHE A 115 -16.52 0.60 0.82
C PHE A 115 -15.82 -0.01 -0.39
N TYR A 116 -16.52 -0.78 -1.22
CA TYR A 116 -15.94 -1.31 -2.46
C TYR A 116 -15.68 -0.24 -3.50
N ILE A 117 -16.53 0.77 -3.60
CA ILE A 117 -16.29 1.94 -4.47
C ILE A 117 -15.08 2.73 -3.97
N MET A 118 -14.98 2.97 -2.67
CA MET A 118 -13.81 3.63 -2.08
C MET A 118 -12.52 2.82 -2.29
N ARG A 119 -12.59 1.49 -2.17
CA ARG A 119 -11.49 0.57 -2.49
C ARG A 119 -11.07 0.70 -3.95
N PHE A 120 -12.02 0.74 -4.87
CA PHE A 120 -11.75 0.88 -6.30
C PHE A 120 -11.07 2.22 -6.60
N GLY A 121 -11.56 3.32 -6.02
CA GLY A 121 -10.92 4.64 -6.13
C GLY A 121 -9.48 4.65 -5.60
N ALA A 122 -9.25 4.04 -4.43
CA ALA A 122 -7.90 3.87 -3.88
C ALA A 122 -6.98 3.07 -4.82
N GLY A 123 -7.52 2.00 -5.43
CA GLY A 123 -6.81 1.19 -6.41
C GLY A 123 -6.40 1.99 -7.65
N ALA A 124 -7.30 2.84 -8.17
CA ALA A 124 -6.98 3.72 -9.30
C ALA A 124 -5.83 4.69 -8.97
N VAL A 125 -5.86 5.30 -7.78
CA VAL A 125 -4.77 6.18 -7.31
C VAL A 125 -3.45 5.41 -7.15
N PHE A 126 -3.50 4.17 -6.64
CA PHE A 126 -2.31 3.32 -6.55
C PHE A 126 -1.70 3.03 -7.92
N VAL A 127 -2.53 2.68 -8.91
CA VAL A 127 -2.09 2.43 -10.29
C VAL A 127 -1.43 3.67 -10.90
N LEU A 128 -2.01 4.86 -10.69
CA LEU A 128 -1.38 6.11 -11.11
C LEU A 128 0.00 6.30 -10.48
N GLY A 129 0.15 6.01 -9.18
CA GLY A 129 1.44 6.01 -8.50
C GLY A 129 2.44 5.02 -9.11
N ALA A 130 2.00 3.80 -9.44
CA ALA A 130 2.84 2.79 -10.07
C ALA A 130 3.30 3.19 -11.48
N VAL A 131 2.41 3.80 -12.28
CA VAL A 131 2.76 4.33 -13.62
C VAL A 131 3.78 5.46 -13.49
N LEU A 132 3.61 6.36 -12.52
CA LEU A 132 4.59 7.41 -12.23
C LEU A 132 5.94 6.85 -11.81
N PHE A 133 5.97 5.78 -11.00
CA PHE A 133 7.20 5.10 -10.62
C PHE A 133 7.91 4.52 -11.85
N ILE A 134 7.19 3.78 -12.70
CA ILE A 134 7.73 3.22 -13.95
C ILE A 134 8.30 4.35 -14.83
N TYR A 135 7.55 5.43 -15.02
CA TYR A 135 8.01 6.58 -15.77
C TYR A 135 9.29 7.19 -15.17
N SER A 136 9.39 7.28 -13.84
CA SER A 136 10.56 7.81 -13.14
C SER A 136 11.83 6.99 -13.38
N VAL A 137 11.69 5.67 -13.57
CA VAL A 137 12.81 4.74 -13.77
C VAL A 137 13.30 4.76 -15.23
N PHE A 138 12.39 4.87 -16.20
CA PHE A 138 12.74 4.76 -17.61
C PHE A 138 13.02 6.08 -18.32
N VAL A 139 12.38 7.19 -17.91
CA VAL A 139 12.51 8.48 -18.59
C VAL A 139 13.56 9.36 -17.90
N PRO A 140 14.69 9.66 -18.58
CA PRO A 140 15.72 10.50 -18.01
C PRO A 140 15.23 11.95 -17.96
N ARG A 141 15.22 12.53 -16.76
CA ARG A 141 15.04 13.97 -16.55
C ARG A 141 16.27 14.49 -15.83
N LYS A 142 16.86 15.59 -16.31
CA LYS A 142 17.91 16.31 -15.57
C LYS A 142 17.32 16.72 -14.22
N GLU A 143 18.04 16.44 -13.14
CA GLU A 143 17.64 16.86 -11.80
C GLU A 143 17.35 18.37 -11.77
N LEU A 144 16.21 18.74 -11.20
CA LEU A 144 15.84 20.14 -10.97
C LEU A 144 16.49 20.70 -9.70
N ILE A 145 17.04 19.83 -8.85
CA ILE A 145 17.66 20.20 -7.57
C ILE A 145 19.13 19.82 -7.65
N THR A 146 19.99 20.77 -8.03
CA THR A 146 21.44 20.64 -7.85
C THR A 146 21.70 20.53 -6.36
N ALA A 147 22.10 19.36 -5.88
CA ALA A 147 22.63 19.22 -4.52
C ALA A 147 23.77 20.24 -4.34
N ALA A 148 23.61 21.16 -3.39
CA ALA A 148 24.66 22.12 -3.06
C ALA A 148 25.92 21.33 -2.65
N LYS A 149 27.01 21.57 -3.37
CA LYS A 149 28.33 21.00 -3.09
C LYS A 149 28.64 21.25 -1.61
N PRO A 150 28.93 20.22 -0.78
CA PRO A 150 29.36 20.48 0.59
C PRO A 150 30.61 21.36 0.51
N ALA A 151 30.55 22.54 1.14
CA ALA A 151 31.70 23.41 1.24
C ALA A 151 32.83 22.60 1.87
N ALA A 152 33.97 22.57 1.19
CA ALA A 152 35.17 21.93 1.71
C ALA A 152 35.44 22.52 3.11
N ALA A 153 35.43 21.67 4.13
CA ALA A 153 35.95 22.03 5.43
C ALA A 153 37.46 22.14 5.26
N GLU A 154 37.98 23.37 5.25
CA GLU A 154 39.37 23.68 5.59
C GLU A 154 39.59 23.53 7.10
#